data_AF-A0AB73TLQ6-F1
#
_entry.id   AF-A0AB73TLQ6-F1
#
_cell.length_a   1.000
_cell.length_b   1.000
_cell.length_c   1.000
_cell.angle_alpha   90.00
_cell.angle_beta   90.00
_cell.angle_gamma   90.00
#
_symmetry.space_group_name_H-M   'P 1'
#
loop_
_entity.id
_entity.type
_entity.pdbx_description
1 polymer ?
#
loop_
_entity_poly.entity_id
_entity_poly.type
_entity_poly.pdbx_seq_one_letter_code
_entity_poly.pdbx_strand_id
1 'polypeptide(L)'
;MEKQLPSPVRILMYMLKWLVVTAILGVFMGSLSAFFLNSLTFVTDIRLAHPWLFYLLPVSGALFAYLYAYHGGLSSRGNNLVIDQGNGGEEKIPLRLIPLTLFGTITTHLFGGSVGREGTAVQMGGALADNIAHLFRLDKAEREILVISGISAGFSSVFGTPLAGTLFGLEVLAIG
;
A
#
# COMPACT_ATOMS: atom_id res chain seq x y z
N MET A 1 3.26 0.05 42.64
CA MET A 1 1.78 -0.14 42.74
C MET A 1 1.15 0.44 41.49
N GLU A 2 1.23 -0.30 40.40
CA GLU A 2 0.59 0.05 39.14
C GLU A 2 -0.89 -0.30 39.30
N LYS A 3 -1.74 0.71 39.53
CA LYS A 3 -3.19 0.52 39.64
C LYS A 3 -3.68 -0.10 38.32
N GLN A 4 -3.96 -1.40 38.34
CA GLN A 4 -4.67 -2.09 37.28
C GLN A 4 -6.01 -1.36 37.07
N LEU A 5 -6.11 -0.63 35.96
CA LEU A 5 -7.35 0.01 35.52
C LEU A 5 -8.46 -1.05 35.45
N PRO A 6 -9.71 -0.73 35.82
CA PRO A 6 -10.83 -1.67 35.72
C PRO A 6 -10.98 -2.13 34.26
N SER A 7 -11.20 -3.44 34.06
CA SER A 7 -11.18 -4.10 32.75
C SER A 7 -12.01 -3.41 31.65
N PRO A 8 -13.18 -2.78 31.91
CA PRO A 8 -13.96 -2.12 30.86
C PRO A 8 -13.28 -0.84 30.32
N VAL A 9 -12.61 -0.08 31.19
CA VAL A 9 -11.94 1.16 30.81
C VAL A 9 -10.74 0.87 29.90
N ARG A 10 -10.00 -0.21 30.18
CA ARG A 10 -8.89 -0.65 29.34
C ARG A 10 -9.36 -1.09 27.94
N ILE A 11 -10.47 -1.82 27.87
CA ILE A 11 -11.09 -2.22 26.59
C ILE A 11 -11.53 -0.99 25.80
N LEU A 12 -12.20 -0.03 26.44
CA LEU A 12 -12.65 1.19 25.78
C LEU A 12 -11.46 1.99 25.21
N MET A 13 -10.39 2.17 25.98
CA MET A 13 -9.18 2.86 25.51
C MET A 13 -8.53 2.12 24.33
N TYR A 14 -8.50 0.79 24.36
CA TYR A 14 -8.01 -0.03 23.26
C TYR A 14 -8.86 0.15 21.99
N MET A 15 -10.19 0.12 22.12
CA MET A 15 -11.10 0.36 20.99
C MET A 15 -10.94 1.76 20.40
N LEU A 16 -10.82 2.78 21.25
CA LEU A 16 -10.57 4.16 20.81
C LEU A 16 -9.23 4.30 20.07
N LYS A 17 -8.15 3.68 20.60
CA LYS A 17 -6.86 3.62 19.93
C LYS A 17 -7.00 3.05 18.52
N TRP A 18 -7.63 1.88 18.39
CA TRP A 18 -7.79 1.21 17.10
C TRP A 18 -8.70 1.96 16.13
N LEU A 19 -9.77 2.57 16.62
CA LEU A 19 -10.65 3.42 15.81
C LEU A 19 -9.87 4.61 15.23
N VAL A 20 -9.04 5.27 16.03
CA VAL A 20 -8.19 6.39 15.56
C VAL A 20 -7.15 5.91 14.55
N VAL A 21 -6.42 4.83 14.86
CA VAL A 21 -5.36 4.31 13.99
C VAL A 21 -5.91 3.87 12.63
N THR A 22 -7.03 3.14 12.62
CA THR A 22 -7.67 2.67 11.38
C THR A 22 -8.35 3.80 10.61
N ALA A 23 -8.93 4.80 11.28
CA ALA A 23 -9.46 5.99 10.61
C ALA A 23 -8.35 6.79 9.90
N ILE A 24 -7.19 6.97 10.55
CA ILE A 24 -6.01 7.60 9.95
C ILE A 24 -5.59 6.80 8.71
N LEU A 25 -5.38 5.50 8.85
CA LEU A 25 -5.02 4.61 7.74
C LEU A 25 -6.01 4.73 6.57
N GLY A 26 -7.32 4.69 6.86
CA GLY A 26 -8.38 4.79 5.87
C GLY A 26 -8.39 6.13 5.13
N VAL A 27 -8.23 7.26 5.83
CA VAL A 27 -8.18 8.60 5.21
C VAL A 27 -6.97 8.75 4.30
N PHE A 28 -5.78 8.36 4.78
CA PHE A 28 -4.56 8.44 3.99
C PHE A 28 -4.60 7.48 2.80
N MET A 29 -5.04 6.24 2.98
CA MET A 29 -5.13 5.26 1.90
C MET A 29 -6.19 5.66 0.87
N GLY A 30 -7.36 6.13 1.30
CA GLY A 30 -8.40 6.64 0.41
C GLY A 30 -7.92 7.84 -0.41
N SER A 31 -7.17 8.75 0.19
CA SER A 31 -6.59 9.91 -0.49
C SER A 31 -5.52 9.48 -1.52
N LEU A 32 -4.65 8.54 -1.15
CA LEU A 32 -3.64 7.97 -2.07
C LEU A 32 -4.30 7.26 -3.25
N SER A 33 -5.34 6.46 -3.01
CA SER A 33 -6.10 5.78 -4.05
C SER A 33 -6.83 6.75 -4.96
N ALA A 34 -7.45 7.80 -4.41
CA ALA A 34 -8.07 8.85 -5.21
C ALA A 34 -7.04 9.53 -6.13
N PHE A 35 -5.89 9.92 -5.59
CA PHE A 35 -4.80 10.50 -6.39
C PHE A 35 -4.32 9.54 -7.48
N PHE A 36 -4.09 8.27 -7.13
CA PHE A 36 -3.62 7.24 -8.06
C PHE A 36 -4.60 7.01 -9.20
N LEU A 37 -5.88 6.79 -8.89
CA LEU A 37 -6.91 6.52 -9.89
C LEU A 37 -7.13 7.71 -10.82
N ASN A 38 -7.17 8.94 -10.29
CA ASN A 38 -7.27 10.15 -11.11
C ASN A 38 -6.05 10.31 -12.02
N SER A 39 -4.85 10.04 -11.51
CA SER A 39 -3.62 10.08 -12.31
C SER A 39 -3.64 9.04 -13.43
N LEU A 40 -4.13 7.83 -13.16
CA LEU A 40 -4.26 6.78 -14.17
C LEU A 40 -5.25 7.15 -15.27
N THR A 41 -6.40 7.74 -14.93
CA THR A 41 -7.34 8.25 -15.92
C THR A 41 -6.69 9.34 -16.77
N PHE A 42 -6.04 10.31 -16.13
CA PHE A 42 -5.37 11.41 -16.81
C PHE A 42 -4.29 10.94 -17.81
N VAL A 43 -3.38 10.05 -17.41
CA VAL A 43 -2.36 9.53 -18.33
C VAL A 43 -2.93 8.62 -19.40
N THR A 44 -4.07 7.97 -19.13
CA THR A 44 -4.78 7.18 -20.14
C THR A 44 -5.33 8.09 -21.23
N ASP A 45 -5.96 9.21 -20.86
CA ASP A 45 -6.49 10.18 -21.81
C ASP A 45 -5.37 10.79 -22.68
N ILE A 46 -4.22 11.13 -22.06
CA ILE A 46 -3.03 11.59 -22.79
C ILE A 46 -2.54 10.52 -23.77
N ARG A 47 -2.42 9.27 -23.32
CA ARG A 47 -1.97 8.16 -24.18
C ARG A 47 -2.91 7.97 -25.38
N LEU A 48 -4.22 8.06 -25.17
CA LEU A 48 -5.21 7.93 -26.24
C LEU A 48 -5.16 9.09 -27.23
N ALA A 49 -4.91 10.31 -26.75
CA ALA A 49 -4.69 11.49 -27.61
C ALA A 49 -3.36 11.46 -28.37
N HIS A 50 -2.35 10.75 -27.85
CA HIS A 50 -1.00 10.69 -28.39
C HIS A 50 -0.49 9.24 -28.53
N PRO A 51 -1.00 8.46 -29.51
CA PRO A 51 -0.62 7.05 -29.68
C PRO A 51 0.88 6.81 -29.89
N TRP A 52 1.61 7.81 -30.39
CA TRP A 52 3.06 7.74 -30.58
C TRP A 52 3.84 7.54 -29.26
N LEU A 53 3.26 7.89 -28.10
CA LEU A 53 3.87 7.65 -26.79
C LEU A 53 4.20 6.17 -26.56
N PHE A 54 3.47 5.25 -27.21
CA PHE A 54 3.74 3.82 -27.14
C PHE A 54 5.18 3.45 -27.51
N TYR A 55 5.80 4.17 -28.46
CA TYR A 55 7.18 3.90 -28.86
C TYR A 55 8.22 4.22 -27.78
N LEU A 56 7.85 5.01 -26.75
CA LEU A 56 8.71 5.31 -25.61
C LEU A 56 8.62 4.27 -24.48
N LEU A 57 7.77 3.25 -24.62
CA LEU A 57 7.61 2.20 -23.63
C LEU A 57 8.94 1.50 -23.27
N PRO A 58 9.82 1.10 -24.20
CA PRO A 58 11.10 0.48 -23.86
C PRO A 58 12.02 1.42 -23.05
N VAL A 59 12.00 2.71 -23.38
CA VAL A 59 12.80 3.73 -22.67
C VAL A 59 12.30 3.88 -21.24
N SER A 60 10.98 3.93 -21.04
CA SER A 60 10.40 3.97 -19.70
C SER A 60 10.73 2.73 -18.89
N GLY A 61 10.66 1.53 -19.49
CA GLY A 61 10.99 0.28 -18.82
C GLY A 61 12.45 0.24 -18.37
N ALA A 62 13.37 0.66 -19.24
CA ALA A 62 14.79 0.76 -18.90
C ALA A 62 15.04 1.77 -17.77
N LEU A 63 14.38 2.94 -17.82
CA LEU A 63 14.46 3.95 -16.76
C LEU A 63 13.96 3.40 -15.42
N PHE A 64 12.83 2.69 -15.39
CA PHE A 64 12.31 2.10 -14.16
C PHE A 64 13.19 0.98 -13.62
N ALA A 65 13.69 0.11 -14.49
CA ALA A 65 14.64 -0.93 -14.09
C ALA A 65 15.89 -0.32 -13.44
N TYR A 66 16.42 0.76 -14.03
CA TYR A 66 17.53 1.52 -13.46
C TYR A 66 17.18 2.15 -12.11
N LEU A 67 16.04 2.84 -12.00
CA LEU A 67 15.61 3.46 -10.74
C LEU A 67 15.44 2.42 -9.63
N TYR A 68 14.84 1.27 -9.91
CA TYR A 68 14.67 0.19 -8.94
C TYR A 68 16.01 -0.44 -8.54
N ALA A 69 16.93 -0.63 -9.48
CA ALA A 69 18.25 -1.21 -9.20
C ALA A 69 19.11 -0.31 -8.30
N TYR A 70 19.09 1.01 -8.52
CA TYR A 70 19.98 1.94 -7.80
C TYR A 70 19.33 2.64 -6.59
N HIS A 71 18.01 2.89 -6.63
CA HIS A 71 17.31 3.64 -5.60
C HIS A 71 16.26 2.81 -4.83
N GLY A 72 15.94 1.61 -5.32
CA GLY A 72 14.89 0.76 -4.75
C GLY A 72 15.22 0.23 -3.35
N GLY A 73 16.45 -0.24 -3.12
CA GLY A 73 16.79 -0.91 -1.85
C GLY A 73 15.78 -2.03 -1.53
N LEU A 74 15.26 -2.08 -0.30
CA LEU A 74 14.19 -3.04 0.06
C LEU A 74 12.91 -2.88 -0.78
N SER A 75 12.59 -1.68 -1.29
CA SER A 75 11.41 -1.47 -2.14
C SER A 75 11.46 -2.26 -3.44
N SER A 76 12.63 -2.71 -3.87
CA SER A 76 12.77 -3.57 -5.06
C SER A 76 12.05 -4.91 -4.94
N ARG A 77 11.80 -5.39 -3.72
CA ARG A 77 11.02 -6.61 -3.45
C ARG A 77 9.52 -6.43 -3.67
N GLY A 78 9.02 -5.19 -3.78
CA GLY A 78 7.63 -4.89 -4.11
C GLY A 78 6.61 -5.57 -3.18
N ASN A 79 5.69 -6.32 -3.76
CA ASN A 79 4.63 -7.03 -3.02
C ASN A 79 5.18 -8.05 -2.01
N ASN A 80 6.27 -8.75 -2.35
CA ASN A 80 6.81 -9.80 -1.47
C ASN A 80 7.26 -9.21 -0.13
N LEU A 81 7.87 -8.02 -0.13
CA LEU A 81 8.22 -7.34 1.12
C LEU A 81 6.99 -7.12 2.00
N VAL A 82 5.87 -6.69 1.41
CA VAL A 82 4.63 -6.39 2.12
C VAL A 82 3.99 -7.65 2.69
N ILE A 83 3.95 -8.72 1.89
CA ILE A 83 3.43 -10.03 2.30
C ILE A 83 4.27 -10.60 3.44
N ASP A 84 5.61 -10.60 3.29
CA ASP A 84 6.52 -11.07 4.32
C ASP A 84 6.36 -10.31 5.64
N GLN A 85 6.11 -8.99 5.58
CA GLN A 85 5.85 -8.18 6.78
C GLN A 85 4.46 -8.41 7.39
N GLY A 86 3.46 -8.77 6.58
CA GLY A 86 2.16 -9.24 7.07
C GLY A 86 2.25 -10.61 7.76
N ASN A 87 3.23 -11.43 7.37
CA ASN A 87 3.49 -12.78 7.87
C ASN A 87 4.60 -12.83 8.95
N GLY A 88 4.74 -11.77 9.74
CA GLY A 88 5.63 -11.74 10.91
C GLY A 88 7.10 -11.45 10.63
N GLY A 89 7.40 -10.95 9.43
CA GLY A 89 8.68 -10.32 9.12
C GLY A 89 8.97 -9.12 10.02
N GLU A 90 10.26 -8.85 10.22
CA GLU A 90 10.74 -7.81 11.16
C GLU A 90 11.34 -6.59 10.43
N GLU A 91 11.38 -6.63 9.10
CA GLU A 91 11.90 -5.54 8.31
C GLU A 91 10.90 -4.40 8.19
N LYS A 92 11.37 -3.17 8.34
CA LYS A 92 10.52 -2.01 8.10
C LYS A 92 10.25 -1.84 6.60
N ILE A 93 8.99 -1.67 6.22
CA ILE A 93 8.61 -1.33 4.85
C ILE A 93 8.96 0.16 4.62
N PRO A 94 9.88 0.47 3.70
CA PRO A 94 10.31 1.85 3.52
C PRO A 94 9.21 2.69 2.84
N LEU A 95 8.92 3.89 3.38
CA LEU A 95 7.93 4.82 2.80
C LEU A 95 8.18 5.16 1.34
N ARG A 96 9.44 5.07 0.88
CA ARG A 96 9.81 5.29 -0.53
C ARG A 96 9.14 4.29 -1.48
N LEU A 97 8.63 3.15 -0.98
CA LEU A 97 7.88 2.18 -1.78
C LEU A 97 6.64 2.83 -2.42
N ILE A 98 5.95 3.72 -1.70
CA ILE A 98 4.73 4.42 -2.15
C ILE A 98 5.00 5.26 -3.42
N PRO A 99 5.90 6.26 -3.41
CA PRO A 99 6.14 7.07 -4.61
C PRO A 99 6.77 6.26 -5.74
N LEU A 100 7.61 5.26 -5.46
CA LEU A 100 8.20 4.40 -6.49
C LEU A 100 7.12 3.58 -7.24
N THR A 101 6.21 2.93 -6.51
CA THR A 101 5.15 2.13 -7.13
C THR A 101 4.14 3.01 -7.87
N LEU A 102 3.77 4.16 -7.30
CA LEU A 102 2.88 5.13 -7.94
C LEU A 102 3.46 5.63 -9.27
N PHE A 103 4.70 6.13 -9.23
CA PHE A 103 5.35 6.67 -10.42
C PHE A 103 5.58 5.58 -11.48
N GLY A 104 5.98 4.38 -11.03
CA GLY A 104 6.09 3.17 -11.86
C GLY A 104 4.84 2.88 -12.66
N THR A 105 3.73 2.71 -11.97
CA THR A 105 2.47 2.30 -12.59
C THR A 105 1.88 3.42 -13.45
N ILE A 106 1.92 4.68 -13.00
CA ILE A 106 1.42 5.83 -13.78
C ILE A 106 2.20 5.97 -15.09
N THR A 107 3.53 5.92 -15.03
CA THR A 107 4.37 6.10 -16.21
C THR A 107 4.28 4.90 -17.17
N THR A 108 4.20 3.68 -16.63
CA THR A 108 3.95 2.48 -17.44
C THR A 108 2.61 2.56 -18.17
N HIS A 109 1.56 3.03 -17.49
CA HIS A 109 0.25 3.28 -18.12
C HIS A 109 0.32 4.37 -19.19
N LEU A 110 1.05 5.47 -18.95
CA LEU A 110 1.22 6.57 -19.90
C LEU A 110 1.80 6.07 -21.24
N PHE A 111 2.83 5.22 -21.17
CA PHE A 111 3.47 4.66 -22.38
C PHE A 111 2.79 3.39 -22.91
N GLY A 112 1.65 2.98 -22.32
CA GLY A 112 0.82 1.90 -22.84
C GLY A 112 1.27 0.49 -22.45
N GLY A 113 2.06 0.35 -21.39
CA GLY A 113 2.36 -0.95 -20.81
C GLY A 113 1.12 -1.57 -20.15
N SER A 114 1.02 -2.90 -20.25
CA SER A 114 -0.02 -3.67 -19.55
C SER A 114 0.41 -3.91 -18.11
N VAL A 115 -0.18 -3.16 -17.18
CA VAL A 115 0.09 -3.27 -15.74
C VAL A 115 -1.22 -3.13 -14.96
N GLY A 116 -1.34 -3.91 -13.88
CA GLY A 116 -2.49 -3.86 -12.99
C GLY A 116 -2.36 -2.78 -11.92
N ARG A 117 -3.51 -2.41 -11.33
CA ARG A 117 -3.57 -1.46 -10.19
C ARG A 117 -3.40 -2.15 -8.83
N GLU A 118 -3.54 -3.48 -8.80
CA GLU A 118 -3.56 -4.30 -7.60
C GLU A 118 -2.24 -4.23 -6.82
N GLY A 119 -1.10 -4.49 -7.47
CA GLY A 119 0.19 -4.49 -6.79
C GLY A 119 0.53 -3.13 -6.17
N THR A 120 0.22 -2.03 -6.86
CA THR A 120 0.38 -0.68 -6.30
C THR A 120 -0.55 -0.46 -5.11
N ALA A 121 -1.80 -0.93 -5.16
CA ALA A 121 -2.74 -0.83 -4.04
C ALA A 121 -2.21 -1.54 -2.78
N VAL A 122 -1.73 -2.78 -2.93
CA VAL A 122 -1.15 -3.59 -1.85
C VAL A 122 0.11 -2.94 -1.28
N GLN A 123 1.02 -2.48 -2.15
CA GLN A 123 2.27 -1.82 -1.73
C GLN A 123 2.02 -0.51 -0.98
N MET A 124 1.10 0.31 -1.47
CA MET A 124 0.73 1.56 -0.79
C MET A 124 0.11 1.28 0.58
N GLY A 125 -0.86 0.36 0.63
CA GLY A 125 -1.55 -0.02 1.85
C GLY A 125 -0.62 -0.58 2.91
N GLY A 126 0.22 -1.55 2.53
CA GLY A 126 1.19 -2.17 3.43
C GLY A 126 2.25 -1.19 3.93
N ALA A 127 2.86 -0.41 3.04
CA ALA A 127 3.87 0.58 3.44
C ALA A 127 3.31 1.66 4.35
N LEU A 128 2.10 2.16 4.06
CA LEU A 128 1.43 3.16 4.89
C LEU A 128 1.10 2.59 6.28
N ALA A 129 0.49 1.40 6.33
CA ALA A 129 0.14 0.73 7.57
C ALA A 129 1.36 0.43 8.44
N ASP A 130 2.43 -0.13 7.86
CA ASP A 130 3.66 -0.41 8.58
C ASP A 130 4.27 0.85 9.20
N ASN A 131 4.28 1.96 8.48
CA ASN A 131 4.83 3.21 9.01
C ASN A 131 3.93 3.86 10.07
N ILE A 132 2.61 3.72 9.94
CA ILE A 132 1.67 4.11 11.00
C ILE A 132 1.90 3.24 12.25
N ALA A 133 2.08 1.91 12.10
CA ALA A 133 2.35 1.02 13.22
C ALA A 133 3.60 1.45 14.00
N HIS A 134 4.69 1.78 13.30
CA HIS A 134 5.92 2.29 13.90
C HIS A 134 5.72 3.66 14.57
N LEU A 135 4.95 4.57 13.95
CA LEU A 135 4.64 5.89 14.52
C LEU A 135 3.90 5.77 15.85
N PHE A 136 2.92 4.86 15.93
CA PHE A 136 2.14 4.58 17.14
C PHE A 136 2.82 3.58 18.09
N ARG A 137 4.03 3.09 17.76
CA ARG A 137 4.80 2.11 18.53
C ARG A 137 3.98 0.87 18.89
N LEU A 138 3.24 0.37 17.91
CA LEU A 138 2.47 -0.87 18.04
C LEU A 138 3.41 -2.06 18.27
N ASP A 139 2.93 -3.05 19.03
CA ASP A 139 3.67 -4.30 19.20
C ASP A 139 3.68 -5.14 17.91
N LYS A 140 4.40 -6.27 17.92
CA LYS A 140 4.56 -7.12 16.73
C LYS A 140 3.21 -7.63 16.18
N ALA A 141 2.32 -8.09 17.05
CA ALA A 141 1.02 -8.62 16.65
C ALA A 141 0.09 -7.49 16.17
N GLU A 142 0.07 -6.35 16.87
CA GLU A 142 -0.69 -5.17 16.46
C GLU A 142 -0.19 -4.62 15.11
N ARG A 143 1.12 -4.65 14.87
CA ARG A 143 1.73 -4.25 13.59
C ARG A 143 1.30 -5.17 12.46
N GLU A 144 1.41 -6.49 12.63
CA GLU A 144 0.98 -7.47 11.63
C GLU A 144 -0.48 -7.22 11.24
N ILE A 145 -1.39 -7.15 12.22
CA ILE A 145 -2.82 -6.86 12.01
C ILE A 145 -3.02 -5.54 11.25
N LEU A 146 -2.26 -4.49 11.58
CA LEU A 146 -2.39 -3.22 10.89
C LEU A 146 -1.90 -3.31 9.45
N VAL A 147 -0.82 -4.05 9.15
CA VAL A 147 -0.34 -4.31 7.79
C VAL A 147 -1.41 -5.05 6.98
N ILE A 148 -2.03 -6.11 7.53
CA ILE A 148 -3.17 -6.81 6.89
C ILE A 148 -4.28 -5.79 6.58
N SER A 149 -4.64 -4.97 7.57
CA SER A 149 -5.68 -3.95 7.42
C SER A 149 -5.33 -2.91 6.35
N GLY A 150 -4.05 -2.57 6.22
CA GLY A 150 -3.52 -1.69 5.18
C GLY A 150 -3.66 -2.27 3.79
N ILE A 151 -3.28 -3.54 3.60
CA ILE A 151 -3.46 -4.28 2.35
C ILE A 151 -4.95 -4.30 1.97
N SER A 152 -5.82 -4.67 2.92
CA SER A 152 -7.26 -4.68 2.72
C SER A 152 -7.82 -3.31 2.35
N ALA A 153 -7.42 -2.25 3.06
CA ALA A 153 -7.84 -0.87 2.77
C ALA A 153 -7.33 -0.40 1.40
N GLY A 154 -6.11 -0.77 1.02
CA GLY A 154 -5.52 -0.44 -0.27
C GLY A 154 -6.31 -1.05 -1.41
N PHE A 155 -6.55 -2.37 -1.35
CA PHE A 155 -7.37 -3.07 -2.33
C PHE A 155 -8.79 -2.49 -2.38
N SER A 156 -9.45 -2.37 -1.22
CA SER A 156 -10.82 -1.87 -1.12
C SER A 156 -11.01 -0.49 -1.74
N SER A 157 -10.06 0.43 -1.51
CA SER A 157 -10.14 1.80 -2.00
C SER A 157 -9.82 1.94 -3.49
N VAL A 158 -8.95 1.08 -4.04
CA VAL A 158 -8.64 1.09 -5.48
C VAL A 158 -9.75 0.44 -6.31
N PHE A 159 -10.38 -0.61 -5.79
CA PHE A 159 -11.41 -1.37 -6.52
C PHE A 159 -12.85 -1.01 -6.14
N GLY A 160 -13.06 -0.22 -5.08
CA GLY A 160 -14.40 0.14 -4.60
C GLY A 160 -15.17 -1.03 -3.97
N THR A 161 -14.47 -2.06 -3.52
CA THR A 161 -15.04 -3.34 -3.06
C THR A 161 -14.56 -3.70 -1.65
N PRO A 162 -15.16 -3.11 -0.59
CA PRO A 162 -14.66 -3.27 0.79
C PRO A 162 -14.69 -4.71 1.32
N LEU A 163 -15.74 -5.46 0.98
CA LEU A 163 -15.84 -6.88 1.38
C LEU A 163 -14.78 -7.72 0.68
N ALA A 164 -14.57 -7.51 -0.63
CA ALA A 164 -13.56 -8.24 -1.39
C ALA A 164 -12.15 -7.90 -0.92
N GLY A 165 -11.85 -6.62 -0.66
CA GLY A 165 -10.55 -6.21 -0.15
C GLY A 165 -10.26 -6.78 1.25
N THR A 166 -11.28 -6.90 2.09
CA THR A 166 -11.14 -7.55 3.41
C THR A 166 -10.79 -9.02 3.29
N LEU A 167 -11.49 -9.77 2.44
CA LEU A 167 -11.19 -11.17 2.18
C LEU A 167 -9.81 -11.34 1.53
N PHE A 168 -9.49 -10.50 0.55
CA PHE A 168 -8.19 -10.49 -0.13
C PHE A 168 -7.03 -10.34 0.86
N GLY A 169 -7.09 -9.36 1.77
CA GLY A 169 -6.02 -9.17 2.75
C GLY A 169 -5.83 -10.34 3.70
N LEU A 170 -6.91 -11.05 4.05
CA LEU A 170 -6.85 -12.25 4.89
C LEU A 170 -6.28 -13.46 4.13
N GLU A 171 -6.70 -13.66 2.88
CA GLU A 171 -6.30 -14.82 2.07
C GLU A 171 -4.89 -14.69 1.50
N VAL A 172 -4.50 -13.49 1.05
CA VAL A 172 -3.19 -13.26 0.41
C VAL A 172 -2.03 -13.53 1.37
N LEU A 173 -2.24 -13.37 2.67
CA LEU A 173 -1.25 -13.68 3.69
C LEU A 173 -1.28 -15.13 4.15
N ALA A 174 -2.45 -15.79 4.08
CA ALA A 174 -2.57 -17.20 4.41
C ALA A 174 -1.97 -18.13 3.35
N ILE A 175 -1.96 -17.70 2.09
CA ILE A 175 -1.57 -18.53 0.93
C ILE A 175 -0.32 -18.00 0.21
N GLY A 176 -0.11 -16.68 0.21
CA GLY A 176 1.01 -16.01 -0.48
C GLY A 176 2.27 -15.96 0.36
#